data_AF-A0A2Z6MRE7-F1
#
_entry.id   AF-A0A2Z6MRE7-F1
#
_cell.length_a   1.000
_cell.length_b   1.000
_cell.length_c   1.000
_cell.angle_alpha   90.00
_cell.angle_beta   90.00
_cell.angle_gamma   90.00
#
_symmetry.space_group_name_H-M   'P 1'
#
loop_
_entity.id
_entity.type
_entity.pdbx_description
1 polymer ?
#
loop_
_entity_poly.entity_id
_entity_poly.type
_entity_poly.pdbx_seq_one_letter_code
_entity_poly.pdbx_strand_id
1 'polypeptide(L)'
;MKNSGKEIGLNVDINNKLSLQSNASKGPPSPKQPFLIGVAGGTASGKTTVCNLINTQLHDQRIVLINQDSFYHSLSDKILQKVNDYNFDHPDAFDTELMLSSLEKLKQGQAVNIPNYDINSGMRVEPPRQVHSADIIVLEGILVLHDPRVRDLLNMKIFVDEGW
;
A
#
# COMPACT_ATOMS: atom_id res chain seq x y z
N MET A 1 -37.47 16.71 -29.71
CA MET A 1 -36.13 16.32 -29.24
C MET A 1 -35.13 17.28 -29.86
N LYS A 2 -34.48 18.15 -29.06
CA LYS A 2 -33.55 19.18 -29.55
C LYS A 2 -32.11 18.64 -29.45
N ASN A 3 -31.41 18.60 -30.58
CA ASN A 3 -29.97 18.35 -30.69
C ASN A 3 -29.20 19.51 -30.03
N SER A 4 -28.41 19.25 -28.99
CA SER A 4 -27.47 20.22 -28.45
C SER A 4 -26.15 20.12 -29.23
N GLY A 5 -26.02 20.94 -30.27
CA GLY A 5 -24.77 21.11 -31.00
C GLY A 5 -23.67 21.63 -30.08
N LYS A 6 -22.50 21.01 -30.13
CA LYS A 6 -21.27 21.50 -29.51
C LYS A 6 -20.72 22.59 -30.42
N GLU A 7 -20.79 23.85 -29.99
CA GLU A 7 -20.29 24.97 -30.78
C GLU A 7 -18.76 25.00 -30.71
N ILE A 8 -18.10 24.89 -31.86
CA ILE A 8 -16.65 25.01 -32.01
C ILE A 8 -16.33 26.42 -32.52
N GLY A 9 -15.75 27.25 -31.66
CA GLY A 9 -15.28 28.59 -32.05
C GLY A 9 -13.97 28.49 -32.83
N LEU A 10 -13.94 29.02 -34.06
CA LEU A 10 -12.72 29.26 -34.83
C LEU A 10 -12.25 30.70 -34.55
N ASN A 11 -11.06 30.87 -34.00
CA ASN A 11 -10.37 32.16 -33.96
C ASN A 11 -9.29 32.19 -35.03
N VAL A 12 -9.33 33.20 -35.90
CA VAL A 12 -8.32 33.43 -36.94
C VAL A 12 -7.32 34.43 -36.38
N ASP A 13 -6.15 33.94 -36.00
CA ASP A 13 -4.99 34.79 -35.69
C ASP A 13 -4.28 35.17 -37.00
N ILE A 14 -3.80 36.42 -37.08
CA ILE A 14 -3.25 37.04 -38.31
C ILE A 14 -1.95 36.33 -38.79
N ASN A 15 -1.42 35.39 -38.00
CA ASN A 15 -0.24 34.58 -38.30
C ASN A 15 -0.57 33.09 -38.50
N ASN A 16 -1.43 32.79 -39.47
CA ASN A 16 -1.59 31.52 -40.20
C ASN A 16 -1.17 30.19 -39.52
N LYS A 17 -1.62 29.92 -38.28
CA LYS A 17 -1.58 28.60 -37.64
C LYS A 17 -2.95 28.28 -37.06
N LEU A 18 -3.65 27.31 -37.67
CA LEU A 18 -4.84 26.68 -37.10
C LEU A 18 -4.42 25.84 -35.89
N SER A 19 -4.80 26.26 -34.68
CA SER A 19 -4.67 25.43 -33.47
C SER A 19 -6.04 25.13 -32.87
N LEU A 20 -6.37 23.84 -32.74
CA LEU A 20 -7.53 23.37 -32.00
C LEU A 20 -7.24 23.49 -30.50
N GLN A 21 -7.90 24.43 -29.80
CA GLN A 21 -7.87 24.46 -28.33
C GLN A 21 -9.11 23.76 -27.80
N SER A 22 -8.93 22.60 -27.15
CA SER A 22 -10.01 21.95 -26.42
C SER A 22 -10.24 22.68 -25.10
N ASN A 23 -11.41 23.28 -24.92
CA ASN A 23 -11.92 23.71 -23.61
C ASN A 23 -12.27 22.45 -22.78
N ALA A 24 -11.26 21.79 -22.22
CA ALA A 24 -11.46 20.82 -21.17
C ALA A 24 -11.69 21.58 -19.86
N SER A 25 -12.92 21.54 -19.36
CA SER A 25 -13.23 21.94 -17.99
C SER A 25 -12.27 21.21 -17.04
N LYS A 26 -11.44 21.94 -16.31
CA LYS A 26 -10.64 21.39 -15.21
C LYS A 26 -11.61 20.89 -14.15
N GLY A 27 -11.97 19.61 -14.22
CA GLY A 27 -12.59 18.92 -13.10
C GLY A 27 -11.68 19.00 -11.86
N PRO A 28 -12.19 18.70 -10.67
CA PRO A 28 -11.34 18.62 -9.49
C PRO A 28 -10.15 17.69 -9.78
N PRO A 29 -8.93 18.02 -9.30
CA PRO A 29 -7.78 17.15 -9.48
C PRO A 29 -8.13 15.75 -8.97
N SER A 30 -7.79 14.72 -9.75
CA SER A 30 -7.93 13.34 -9.30
C SER A 30 -7.18 13.18 -7.97
N PRO A 31 -7.74 12.47 -6.97
CA PRO A 31 -7.04 12.24 -5.71
C PRO A 31 -5.64 11.70 -5.97
N LYS A 32 -4.63 12.33 -5.38
CA LYS A 32 -3.24 11.87 -5.52
C LYS A 32 -3.16 10.49 -4.88
N GLN A 33 -2.74 9.51 -5.68
CA GLN A 33 -2.54 8.14 -5.21
C GLN A 33 -1.39 8.12 -4.18
N PRO A 34 -1.49 7.34 -3.09
CA PRO A 34 -0.41 7.16 -2.13
C PRO A 34 0.87 6.65 -2.78
N PHE A 35 2.01 7.05 -2.25
CA PHE A 35 3.31 6.46 -2.60
C PHE A 35 3.58 5.24 -1.69
N LEU A 36 3.65 4.05 -2.27
CA LEU A 36 3.86 2.79 -1.55
C LEU A 36 5.35 2.42 -1.48
N ILE A 37 5.86 2.24 -0.26
CA ILE A 37 7.22 1.81 0.03
C ILE A 37 7.17 0.43 0.66
N GLY A 38 7.85 -0.56 0.08
CA GLY A 38 8.08 -1.85 0.73
C GLY A 38 9.44 -1.89 1.39
N VAL A 39 9.51 -2.27 2.66
CA VAL A 39 10.74 -2.46 3.44
C VAL A 39 10.83 -3.93 3.85
N ALA A 40 11.76 -4.67 3.28
CA ALA A 40 11.99 -6.08 3.58
C ALA A 40 13.38 -6.35 4.16
N GLY A 41 13.55 -7.52 4.78
CA GLY A 41 14.79 -7.92 5.44
C GLY A 41 14.53 -8.91 6.58
N GLY A 42 15.55 -9.65 7.00
CA GLY A 42 15.44 -10.62 8.10
C GLY A 42 14.99 -9.99 9.42
N THR A 43 14.48 -10.80 10.35
CA THR A 43 14.21 -10.35 11.73
C THR A 43 15.46 -9.69 12.31
N ALA A 44 15.28 -8.59 13.03
CA ALA A 44 16.36 -7.75 13.59
C ALA A 44 17.25 -6.98 12.60
N SER A 45 17.00 -7.02 11.29
CA SER A 45 17.86 -6.35 10.30
C SER A 45 17.84 -4.81 10.31
N GLY A 46 17.05 -4.19 11.19
CA GLY A 46 16.95 -2.73 11.29
C GLY A 46 15.85 -2.11 10.42
N LYS A 47 14.90 -2.90 9.90
CA LYS A 47 13.71 -2.41 9.17
C LYS A 47 12.97 -1.32 9.94
N THR A 48 12.72 -1.54 11.24
CA THR A 48 12.07 -0.55 12.12
C THR A 48 12.84 0.77 12.17
N THR A 49 14.17 0.72 12.19
CA THR A 49 15.03 1.90 12.14
C THR A 49 14.85 2.65 10.81
N VAL A 50 14.82 1.93 9.69
CA VAL A 50 14.55 2.52 8.37
C VAL A 50 13.17 3.16 8.32
N CYS A 51 12.13 2.50 8.82
CA CYS A 51 10.78 3.05 8.90
C CYS A 51 10.72 4.33 9.75
N ASN A 52 11.40 4.36 10.90
CA ASN A 52 11.49 5.54 11.75
C ASN A 52 12.22 6.71 11.06
N LEU A 53 13.28 6.41 10.31
CA LEU A 53 13.99 7.41 9.51
C LEU A 53 13.10 8.00 8.41
N ILE A 54 12.35 7.16 7.68
CA ILE A 54 11.37 7.62 6.68
C ILE A 54 10.34 8.55 7.33
N ASN A 55 9.78 8.15 8.48
CA ASN A 55 8.81 8.96 9.20
C ASN A 55 9.38 10.30 9.67
N THR A 56 10.66 10.31 10.06
CA THR A 56 11.35 11.54 10.45
C THR A 56 11.67 12.42 9.25
N GLN A 57 12.06 11.89 8.10
CA GLN A 57 12.46 12.76 6.97
C GLN A 57 11.27 13.41 6.25
N LEU A 58 10.05 12.91 6.46
CA LEU A 58 8.87 13.26 5.67
C LEU A 58 7.75 13.89 6.53
N HIS A 59 8.12 14.72 7.50
CA HIS A 59 7.24 15.31 8.53
C HIS A 59 5.94 15.96 8.01
N ASP A 60 5.94 16.54 6.80
CA ASP A 60 4.76 17.20 6.21
C ASP A 60 3.80 16.24 5.50
N GLN A 61 4.14 14.95 5.41
CA GLN A 61 3.33 13.92 4.76
C GLN A 61 2.60 13.08 5.82
N ARG A 62 1.34 12.71 5.54
CA ARG A 62 0.69 11.66 6.33
C ARG A 62 1.29 10.32 5.93
N ILE A 63 1.82 9.60 6.90
CA ILE A 63 2.45 8.30 6.70
C ILE A 63 1.70 7.27 7.52
N VAL A 64 1.46 6.11 6.90
CA VAL A 64 0.91 4.95 7.58
C VAL A 64 1.90 3.79 7.44
N LEU A 65 2.24 3.17 8.57
CA LEU A 65 2.98 1.92 8.64
C LEU A 65 2.01 0.74 8.73
N ILE A 66 2.24 -0.27 7.89
CA ILE A 66 1.55 -1.55 7.87
C ILE A 66 2.62 -2.63 8.00
N ASN A 67 2.49 -3.48 9.00
CA ASN A 67 3.40 -4.59 9.22
C ASN A 67 2.79 -5.87 8.59
N GLN A 68 3.60 -6.64 7.88
CA GLN A 68 3.23 -7.89 7.23
C GLN A 68 2.69 -8.94 8.23
N ASP A 69 3.19 -8.93 9.47
CA ASP A 69 2.78 -9.85 10.54
C ASP A 69 1.30 -9.69 10.90
N SER A 70 0.70 -8.52 10.66
CA SER A 70 -0.75 -8.32 10.77
C SER A 70 -1.56 -9.26 9.88
N PHE A 71 -0.94 -9.84 8.85
CA PHE A 71 -1.60 -10.70 7.87
C PHE A 71 -1.34 -12.19 8.09
N TYR A 72 -0.71 -12.63 9.19
CA TYR A 72 -0.68 -14.05 9.51
C TYR A 72 -2.09 -14.66 9.53
N HIS A 73 -2.21 -15.89 9.07
CA HIS A 73 -3.43 -16.68 9.25
C HIS A 73 -3.58 -17.07 10.72
N SER A 74 -4.81 -17.00 11.25
CA SER A 74 -5.12 -17.62 12.54
C SER A 74 -4.83 -19.11 12.48
N LEU A 75 -4.12 -19.63 13.48
CA LEU A 75 -3.75 -21.03 13.53
C LEU A 75 -4.96 -21.89 13.94
N SER A 76 -5.07 -23.08 13.36
CA SER A 76 -6.04 -24.08 13.83
C SER A 76 -5.58 -24.71 15.14
N ASP A 77 -6.52 -25.24 15.93
CA ASP A 77 -6.20 -25.95 17.19
C ASP A 77 -5.13 -27.05 17.00
N LYS A 78 -5.18 -27.76 15.87
CA LYS A 78 -4.21 -28.79 15.52
C LYS A 78 -2.80 -28.22 15.34
N ILE A 79 -2.67 -27.03 14.74
CA ILE A 79 -1.39 -26.35 14.56
C ILE A 79 -0.92 -25.77 15.88
N LEU A 80 -1.81 -25.18 16.69
CA LEU A 80 -1.46 -24.65 18.01
C LEU A 80 -0.83 -25.70 18.93
N GLN A 81 -1.31 -26.95 18.88
CA GLN A 81 -0.70 -28.08 19.62
C GLN A 81 0.75 -28.38 19.21
N LYS A 82 1.18 -27.93 18.03
CA LYS A 82 2.51 -28.14 17.45
C LYS A 82 3.10 -26.82 16.94
N VAL A 83 2.83 -25.71 17.62
CA VAL A 83 3.21 -24.37 17.13
C VAL A 83 4.72 -24.23 16.90
N ASN A 84 5.53 -24.95 17.68
CA ASN A 84 6.99 -24.96 17.51
C ASN A 84 7.46 -25.58 16.19
N ASP A 85 6.62 -26.40 15.55
CA ASP A 85 6.89 -27.00 14.24
C ASP A 85 6.35 -26.13 13.08
N TYR A 86 5.62 -25.05 13.39
CA TYR A 86 5.03 -24.18 12.39
C TYR A 86 6.06 -23.16 11.89
N ASN A 87 6.28 -23.13 10.57
CA ASN A 87 7.19 -22.20 9.94
C ASN A 87 6.49 -20.86 9.64
N PHE A 88 6.65 -19.88 10.52
CA PHE A 88 6.15 -18.52 10.32
C PHE A 88 6.86 -17.77 9.17
N ASP A 89 8.05 -18.21 8.78
CA ASP A 89 8.80 -17.62 7.68
C ASP A 89 8.44 -18.24 6.32
N HIS A 90 7.42 -19.09 6.26
CA HIS A 90 6.89 -19.60 4.99
C HIS A 90 5.90 -18.60 4.37
N PRO A 91 5.95 -18.34 3.04
CA PRO A 91 4.99 -17.43 2.39
C PRO A 91 3.52 -17.74 2.67
N ASP A 92 3.17 -19.04 2.77
CA ASP A 92 1.79 -19.50 3.06
C ASP A 92 1.33 -19.21 4.51
N ALA A 93 2.22 -18.76 5.39
CA ALA A 93 1.81 -18.29 6.71
C ALA A 93 1.00 -16.98 6.64
N PHE A 94 1.15 -16.23 5.54
CA PHE A 94 0.54 -14.92 5.35
C PHE A 94 -0.67 -14.98 4.41
N ASP A 95 -1.73 -14.28 4.81
CA ASP A 95 -2.92 -13.99 4.02
C ASP A 95 -2.62 -12.88 3.00
N THR A 96 -1.85 -13.26 1.98
CA THR A 96 -1.37 -12.33 0.96
C THR A 96 -2.51 -11.72 0.14
N GLU A 97 -3.62 -12.42 -0.03
CA GLU A 97 -4.81 -11.88 -0.70
C GLU A 97 -5.45 -10.74 0.09
N LEU A 98 -5.58 -10.90 1.42
CA LEU A 98 -6.06 -9.82 2.28
C LEU A 98 -5.10 -8.63 2.28
N MET A 99 -3.80 -8.88 2.27
CA MET A 99 -2.77 -7.84 2.18
C MET A 99 -2.89 -7.06 0.87
N LEU A 100 -2.95 -7.74 -0.28
CA LEU A 100 -3.12 -7.12 -1.60
C LEU A 100 -4.41 -6.29 -1.67
N SER A 101 -5.54 -6.87 -1.24
CA SER A 101 -6.84 -6.18 -1.20
C SER A 101 -6.78 -4.92 -0.33
N SER A 102 -6.08 -4.98 0.81
CA SER A 102 -5.91 -3.83 1.70
C SER A 102 -5.10 -2.71 1.05
N LEU A 103 -3.97 -3.05 0.40
CA LEU A 103 -3.12 -2.08 -0.27
C LEU A 103 -3.82 -1.41 -1.47
N GLU A 104 -4.55 -2.19 -2.28
CA GLU A 104 -5.34 -1.69 -3.41
C GLU A 104 -6.41 -0.69 -2.96
N LYS A 105 -7.17 -1.04 -1.92
CA LYS A 105 -8.19 -0.14 -1.34
C LYS A 105 -7.59 1.15 -0.80
N LEU A 106 -6.49 1.04 -0.05
CA LEU A 106 -5.79 2.22 0.46
C LEU A 106 -5.24 3.09 -0.68
N LYS A 107 -4.71 2.48 -1.73
CA LYS A 107 -4.26 3.18 -2.94
C LYS A 107 -5.40 3.93 -3.61
N GLN A 108 -6.60 3.37 -3.61
CA GLN A 108 -7.84 4.01 -4.08
C GLN A 108 -8.45 5.04 -3.10
N GLY A 109 -7.79 5.34 -1.98
CA GLY A 109 -8.27 6.31 -1.00
C GLY A 109 -9.29 5.75 0.01
N GLN A 110 -9.55 4.45 -0.02
CA GLN A 110 -10.54 3.80 0.85
C GLN A 110 -9.90 3.37 2.18
N ALA A 111 -10.66 3.50 3.27
CA ALA A 111 -10.25 2.97 4.57
C ALA A 111 -10.38 1.44 4.61
N VAL A 112 -9.50 0.78 5.37
CA VAL A 112 -9.48 -0.68 5.52
C VAL A 112 -9.33 -1.06 6.99
N ASN A 113 -9.75 -2.28 7.33
CA ASN A 113 -9.54 -2.87 8.64
C ASN A 113 -8.37 -3.86 8.54
N ILE A 114 -7.22 -3.47 9.07
CA ILE A 114 -6.04 -4.34 9.13
C ILE A 114 -6.18 -5.23 10.36
N PRO A 115 -6.03 -6.56 10.25
CA PRO A 115 -6.11 -7.43 11.42
C PRO A 115 -5.01 -7.11 12.43
N ASN A 116 -5.31 -7.31 13.71
CA ASN A 116 -4.29 -7.38 14.74
C ASN A 116 -4.00 -8.86 14.97
N TYR A 117 -2.75 -9.28 14.83
CA TYR A 117 -2.34 -10.66 15.07
C TYR A 117 -1.56 -10.72 16.39
N ASP A 118 -1.97 -11.60 17.30
CA ASP A 118 -1.25 -11.87 18.53
C ASP A 118 -0.47 -13.19 18.38
N ILE A 119 0.86 -13.07 18.32
CA ILE A 119 1.76 -14.22 18.16
C ILE A 119 1.68 -15.19 19.35
N ASN A 120 1.30 -14.73 20.54
CA ASN A 120 1.23 -15.59 21.71
C ASN A 120 0.03 -16.53 21.65
N SER A 121 -1.12 -16.02 21.20
CA SER A 121 -2.30 -16.84 20.98
C SER A 121 -2.30 -17.55 19.63
N GLY A 122 -1.48 -17.09 18.66
CA GLY A 122 -1.48 -17.60 17.29
C GLY A 122 -2.75 -17.23 16.53
N MET A 123 -3.42 -16.14 16.93
CA MET A 123 -4.74 -15.79 16.45
C MET A 123 -4.83 -14.30 16.09
N ARG A 124 -5.69 -14.00 15.11
CA ARG A 124 -6.18 -12.63 14.91
C ARG A 124 -7.11 -12.24 16.06
N VAL A 125 -6.93 -11.04 16.58
CA VAL A 125 -7.68 -10.49 17.72
C VAL A 125 -8.50 -9.29 17.29
N GLU A 126 -9.68 -9.18 17.89
CA GLU A 126 -10.60 -8.06 17.70
C GLU A 126 -10.33 -6.93 18.72
N PRO A 127 -10.63 -5.67 18.39
CA PRO A 127 -11.03 -5.20 17.06
C PRO A 127 -9.83 -5.09 16.10
N PRO A 128 -10.03 -5.15 14.77
CA PRO A 128 -8.99 -4.79 13.82
C PRO A 128 -8.62 -3.31 13.95
N ARG A 129 -7.44 -2.96 13.45
CA ARG A 129 -7.00 -1.57 13.35
C ARG A 129 -7.59 -0.93 12.09
N GLN A 130 -8.43 0.09 12.26
CA GLN A 130 -8.89 0.89 11.13
C GLN A 130 -7.75 1.76 10.60
N VAL A 131 -7.51 1.68 9.30
CA VAL A 131 -6.43 2.40 8.61
C VAL A 131 -7.02 3.20 7.46
N HIS A 132 -6.74 4.50 7.44
CA HIS A 132 -7.10 5.39 6.35
C HIS A 132 -5.94 5.53 5.36
N SER A 133 -6.28 5.84 4.11
CA SER A 133 -5.29 6.19 3.10
C SER A 133 -4.48 7.44 3.52
N ALA A 134 -3.22 7.46 3.10
CA ALA A 134 -2.20 8.43 3.49
C ALA A 134 -1.40 8.88 2.28
N ASP A 135 -0.58 9.92 2.41
CA ASP A 135 0.27 10.36 1.30
C ASP A 135 1.34 9.31 0.99
N ILE A 136 1.80 8.61 2.03
CA ILE A 136 2.79 7.52 1.97
C ILE A 136 2.30 6.33 2.79
N ILE A 137 2.43 5.15 2.20
CA ILE A 137 2.14 3.88 2.87
C ILE A 137 3.43 3.07 2.89
N VAL A 138 3.87 2.70 4.08
CA VAL A 138 5.04 1.84 4.28
C VAL A 138 4.53 0.45 4.64
N LEU A 139 4.84 -0.55 3.81
CA LEU A 139 4.64 -1.96 4.11
C LEU A 139 5.98 -2.56 4.54
N GLU A 140 6.05 -3.06 5.75
CA GLU A 140 7.27 -3.59 6.35
C GLU A 140 7.09 -5.06 6.77
N GLY A 141 8.10 -5.90 6.57
CA GLY A 141 8.04 -7.30 6.97
C GLY A 141 9.12 -8.18 6.32
N ILE A 142 9.25 -9.41 6.78
CA ILE A 142 10.34 -10.31 6.37
C ILE A 142 10.25 -10.78 4.90
N LEU A 143 9.03 -10.87 4.36
CA LEU A 143 8.75 -11.41 3.02
C LEU A 143 7.95 -10.44 2.13
N VAL A 144 7.94 -9.14 2.45
CA VAL A 144 7.19 -8.13 1.67
C VAL A 144 7.54 -8.14 0.18
N LEU A 145 8.79 -8.46 -0.16
CA LEU A 145 9.27 -8.51 -1.55
C LEU A 145 9.18 -9.92 -2.18
N HIS A 146 8.63 -10.91 -1.49
CA HIS A 146 8.51 -12.29 -2.01
C HIS A 146 7.48 -12.36 -3.16
N ASP A 147 6.24 -11.96 -2.92
CA ASP A 147 5.16 -12.07 -3.91
C ASP A 147 5.30 -10.99 -5.01
N PRO A 148 5.35 -11.36 -6.30
CA PRO A 148 5.46 -10.41 -7.40
C PRO A 148 4.31 -9.39 -7.47
N ARG A 149 3.09 -9.78 -7.10
CA ARG A 149 1.92 -8.91 -7.15
C ARG A 149 2.03 -7.80 -6.12
N VAL A 150 2.59 -8.10 -4.94
CA VAL A 150 2.90 -7.10 -3.92
C VAL A 150 3.96 -6.15 -4.48
N ARG A 151 5.05 -6.68 -5.05
CA ARG A 151 6.12 -5.88 -5.66
C ARG A 151 5.61 -4.93 -6.76
N ASP A 152 4.65 -5.34 -7.56
CA ASP A 152 4.09 -4.53 -8.65
C ASP A 152 3.28 -3.34 -8.13
N LEU A 153 2.73 -3.43 -6.90
CA LEU A 153 2.05 -2.30 -6.25
C LEU A 153 3.03 -1.26 -5.67
N LEU A 154 4.25 -1.67 -5.33
CA LEU A 154 5.22 -0.83 -4.63
C LEU A 154 5.94 0.14 -5.58
N ASN A 155 5.87 1.44 -5.26
CA ASN A 155 6.64 2.48 -5.94
C ASN A 155 8.13 2.43 -5.59
N MET A 156 8.47 2.05 -4.35
CA MET A 156 9.84 1.88 -3.87
C MET A 156 9.99 0.57 -3.11
N LYS A 157 11.13 -0.09 -3.27
CA LYS A 157 11.45 -1.38 -2.66
C LYS A 157 12.80 -1.24 -1.98
N ILE A 158 12.84 -1.43 -0.67
CA ILE A 158 14.03 -1.34 0.17
C ILE A 158 14.26 -2.71 0.77
N PHE A 159 15.45 -3.26 0.58
CA PHE A 159 15.89 -4.46 1.29
C PHE A 159 16.97 -4.04 2.28
N VAL A 160 16.76 -4.40 3.55
CA VAL A 160 17.69 -4.11 4.64
C VAL A 160 18.45 -5.40 4.93
N ASP A 161 19.71 -5.41 4.50
CA ASP A 161 20.63 -6.52 4.66
C ASP A 161 21.52 -6.30 5.89
N GLU A 162 21.72 -7.35 6.68
CA GLU A 162 22.67 -7.33 7.80
C GLU A 162 24.06 -7.59 7.23
N GLY A 163 24.75 -6.53 6.80
CA GLY A 163 26.14 -6.63 6.38
C GLY A 163 27.07 -6.76 7.58
N TRP A 164 27.40 -7.99 7.98
CA TRP A 164 28.59 -8.31 8.77
C TRP A 164 29.21 -9.65 8.33
#